data_AF-A0A955MDQ6-F1
#
_entry.id   AF-A0A955MDQ6-F1
#
_cell.length_a   1.000
_cell.length_b   1.000
_cell.length_c   1.000
_cell.angle_alpha   90.00
_cell.angle_beta   90.00
_cell.angle_gamma   90.00
#
_symmetry.space_group_name_H-M   'P 1'
#
loop_
_entity.id
_entity.type
_entity.pdbx_description
1 polymer ?
#
loop_
_entity_poly.entity_id
_entity_poly.type
_entity_poly.pdbx_seq_one_letter_code
_entity_poly.pdbx_strand_id
1 'polypeptide(L)' 'PTVDIFLEGVDHSFHYELDEQNINESINSFVEDYQANLLCMVRRQRGFLEEAFHVSATTREVFDSPVPLLILHDEG' A
#
# COMPACT_ATOMS: atom_id res chain seq x y z
N PRO A 1 4.08 21.00 -2.01
CA PRO A 1 5.25 20.43 -1.32
C PRO A 1 5.36 18.93 -1.65
N THR A 2 6.55 18.46 -2.02
CA THR A 2 6.83 17.03 -2.22
C THR A 2 6.74 16.27 -0.89
N VAL A 3 6.35 14.99 -0.92
CA VAL A 3 6.28 14.12 0.28
C VAL A 3 7.58 14.12 1.07
N ASP A 4 8.71 14.19 0.35
CA ASP A 4 10.07 14.31 0.88
C ASP A 4 10.24 15.41 1.96
N ILE A 5 9.62 16.58 1.77
CA ILE A 5 9.69 17.69 2.75
C ILE A 5 9.03 17.30 4.08
N PHE A 6 7.97 16.51 4.03
CA PHE A 6 7.26 16.07 5.24
C PHE A 6 7.98 14.93 5.97
N LEU A 7 8.93 14.27 5.30
CA LEU A 7 9.74 13.16 5.84
C LEU A 7 11.16 13.61 6.20
N GLU A 8 11.44 14.91 6.25
CA GLU A 8 12.74 15.42 6.63
C GLU A 8 13.14 14.91 8.03
N GLY A 9 14.35 14.36 8.14
CA GLY A 9 14.86 13.76 9.38
C GLY A 9 14.35 12.34 9.67
N VAL A 10 13.51 11.78 8.80
CA VAL A 10 13.11 10.37 8.82
C VAL A 10 13.92 9.61 7.77
N ASP A 11 14.51 8.47 8.13
CA ASP A 11 15.15 7.59 7.16
C ASP A 11 14.09 6.98 6.24
N HIS A 12 14.16 7.30 4.95
CA HIS A 12 13.15 6.90 3.97
C HIS A 12 13.75 6.74 2.57
N SER A 13 13.14 5.87 1.77
CA SER A 13 13.49 5.65 0.37
C SER A 13 12.23 5.60 -0.48
N PHE A 14 12.36 5.95 -1.76
CA PHE A 14 11.29 5.87 -2.74
C PHE A 14 11.57 4.74 -3.72
N HIS A 15 10.57 3.88 -3.93
CA HIS A 15 10.62 2.77 -4.86
C HIS A 15 9.46 2.90 -5.86
N TYR A 16 9.75 2.67 -7.14
CA TYR A 16 8.79 2.78 -8.22
C TYR A 16 8.80 1.47 -9.00
N GLU A 17 7.65 0.80 -9.07
CA GLU A 17 7.45 -0.39 -9.90
C GLU A 17 6.58 0.00 -11.11
N LEU A 18 6.96 -0.50 -12.29
CA LEU A 18 6.29 -0.21 -13.56
C LEU A 18 5.50 -1.42 -14.07
N ASP A 19 5.64 -2.59 -13.45
CA ASP A 19 4.84 -3.77 -13.78
C ASP A 19 3.45 -3.69 -13.15
N GLU A 20 2.44 -3.44 -13.99
CA GLU A 20 1.04 -3.32 -13.60
C GLU A 20 0.33 -4.68 -13.47
N GLN A 21 0.96 -5.79 -13.86
CA GLN A 21 0.25 -7.07 -14.00
C GLN A 21 -0.17 -7.66 -12.65
N ASN A 22 0.56 -7.40 -11.56
CA ASN A 22 0.17 -7.91 -10.24
C ASN A 22 0.63 -7.02 -9.07
N ILE A 23 -0.09 -5.92 -8.86
CA ILE A 23 0.21 -4.93 -7.81
C ILE A 23 0.31 -5.57 -6.41
N ASN A 24 -0.55 -6.53 -6.09
CA ASN A 24 -0.55 -7.19 -4.77
C ASN A 24 0.70 -8.06 -4.57
N GLU A 25 1.07 -8.87 -5.56
CA GLU A 25 2.30 -9.67 -5.51
C GLU A 25 3.55 -8.80 -5.42
N SER A 26 3.60 -7.69 -6.15
CA SER A 26 4.71 -6.74 -6.10
C SER A 26 4.83 -6.07 -4.71
N ILE A 27 3.71 -5.66 -4.12
CA ILE A 27 3.69 -5.09 -2.76
C ILE A 27 4.15 -6.13 -1.73
N ASN A 28 3.65 -7.36 -1.82
CA ASN A 28 4.02 -8.43 -0.89
C ASN A 28 5.51 -8.80 -1.00
N SER A 29 6.02 -8.95 -2.22
CA SER A 29 7.44 -9.22 -2.45
C SER A 29 8.31 -8.09 -1.87
N PHE A 30 7.90 -6.84 -2.06
CA PHE A 30 8.62 -5.70 -1.47
C PHE A 30 8.61 -5.72 0.06
N VAL A 31 7.47 -6.04 0.69
CA VAL A 31 7.37 -6.17 2.14
C VAL A 31 8.31 -7.27 2.67
N GLU A 32 8.40 -8.40 1.97
CA GLU A 32 9.29 -9.51 2.33
C GLU A 32 10.77 -9.17 2.15
N ASP A 33 11.14 -8.61 1.00
CA ASP A 33 12.52 -8.25 0.65
C ASP A 33 13.11 -7.21 1.61
N TYR A 34 12.30 -6.24 2.02
CA TYR A 34 12.70 -5.17 2.95
C TYR A 34 12.41 -5.51 4.41
N GLN A 35 11.87 -6.70 4.69
CA GLN A 35 11.49 -7.14 6.03
C GLN A 35 10.65 -6.12 6.79
N ALA A 36 9.71 -5.46 6.09
CA ALA A 36 8.86 -4.45 6.71
C ALA A 36 8.04 -5.09 7.83
N ASN A 37 7.72 -4.33 8.88
CA ASN A 37 6.92 -4.83 10.01
C ASN A 37 5.46 -4.34 9.97
N LEU A 38 5.15 -3.41 9.06
CA LEU A 38 3.83 -2.82 8.88
C LEU A 38 3.71 -2.37 7.42
N LEU A 39 2.61 -2.74 6.78
CA LEU A 39 2.22 -2.19 5.48
C LEU A 39 1.19 -1.09 5.73
N CYS A 40 1.47 0.14 5.26
CA CYS A 40 0.55 1.26 5.34
C CYS A 40 0.15 1.70 3.93
N MET A 41 -1.16 1.75 3.66
CA MET A 41 -1.70 2.18 2.37
C MET A 41 -2.66 3.35 2.56
N VAL A 42 -2.56 4.35 1.69
CA VAL A 42 -3.49 5.49 1.66
C VAL A 42 -4.57 5.25 0.63
N ARG A 43 -5.82 5.13 1.08
CA ARG A 43 -6.99 4.97 0.21
C ARG A 43 -7.42 6.32 -0.34
N ARG A 44 -7.12 6.57 -1.63
CA ARG A 44 -7.71 7.67 -2.40
C ARG A 44 -9.00 7.19 -3.08
N GLN A 45 -10.08 7.97 -3.01
CA GLN A 45 -11.40 7.59 -3.53
C GLN A 45 -11.51 7.45 -5.08
N ARG A 46 -10.41 7.57 -5.84
CA ARG A 46 -10.43 7.43 -7.31
C ARG A 46 -9.84 6.09 -7.74
N GLY A 47 -10.72 5.12 -8.00
CA GLY A 47 -10.56 4.02 -8.96
C GLY A 47 -9.69 2.81 -8.56
N PHE A 48 -8.51 3.00 -7.95
CA PHE A 48 -7.54 1.89 -7.83
C PHE A 48 -7.88 0.85 -6.75
N LEU A 49 -8.63 1.24 -5.72
CA LEU A 49 -9.02 0.37 -4.61
C LEU A 49 -10.53 0.11 -4.58
N GLU A 50 -11.25 0.36 -5.67
CA GLU A 50 -12.68 0.03 -5.74
C GLU A 50 -12.86 -1.48 -5.94
N GLU A 51 -12.16 -2.08 -6.90
CA GLU A 51 -12.32 -3.50 -7.25
C GLU A 51 -11.90 -4.46 -6.11
N ALA A 52 -10.81 -4.14 -5.42
CA ALA A 52 -10.30 -4.94 -4.30
C ALA A 52 -11.14 -4.79 -2.99
N PHE A 53 -11.97 -3.76 -2.88
CA PHE A 53 -12.70 -3.43 -1.64
C PHE A 53 -14.23 -3.30 -1.78
N HIS A 54 -14.81 -3.60 -2.95
CA HIS A 54 -16.27 -3.54 -3.17
C HIS A 54 -17.09 -4.68 -2.55
N VAL A 55 -16.46 -5.79 -2.16
CA VAL A 55 -17.17 -6.96 -1.61
C VAL A 55 -16.89 -7.05 -0.12
N SER A 56 -17.90 -6.68 0.66
CA SER A 56 -17.92 -6.61 2.13
C SER A 56 -17.63 -7.95 2.87
N ALA A 57 -17.27 -9.01 2.16
CA ALA A 57 -16.84 -10.30 2.70
C ALA A 57 -15.46 -10.77 2.21
N THR A 58 -14.92 -10.20 1.12
CA THR A 58 -13.68 -10.66 0.44
C THR A 58 -12.46 -9.80 0.79
N THR A 59 -12.64 -8.72 1.55
CA THR A 59 -11.55 -7.79 1.94
C THR A 59 -10.41 -8.46 2.70
N ARG A 60 -10.68 -9.56 3.41
CA ARG A 60 -9.67 -10.36 4.13
C ARG A 60 -8.90 -11.34 3.25
N GLU A 61 -9.44 -11.70 2.09
CA GLU A 61 -8.82 -12.65 1.16
C GLU A 61 -8.04 -11.94 0.04
N VAL A 62 -8.39 -10.69 -0.30
CA VAL A 62 -7.73 -9.94 -1.39
C VAL A 62 -6.42 -9.28 -0.97
N PHE A 63 -6.29 -8.89 0.31
CA PHE A 63 -5.05 -8.33 0.87
C PHE A 63 -4.37 -9.38 1.73
N ASP A 64 -3.75 -10.35 1.06
CA ASP A 64 -2.85 -11.33 1.68
C ASP A 64 -1.52 -10.69 2.06
N SER A 65 -1.57 -9.67 2.92
CA SER A 65 -0.37 -9.00 3.42
C SER A 65 0.32 -9.92 4.44
N PRO A 66 1.63 -10.21 4.29
CA PRO A 66 2.36 -11.03 5.25
C PRO A 66 2.55 -10.32 6.60
N VAL A 67 2.20 -9.04 6.70
CA VAL A 67 2.36 -8.18 7.89
C VAL A 67 1.06 -7.43 8.21
N PRO A 68 0.90 -6.88 9.42
CA PRO A 68 -0.26 -6.05 9.74
C PRO A 68 -0.44 -4.91 8.73
N LEU A 69 -1.69 -4.70 8.31
CA LEU A 69 -2.07 -3.73 7.30
C LEU A 69 -2.82 -2.55 7.93
N LEU A 70 -2.30 -1.33 7.75
CA LEU A 70 -2.94 -0.07 8.13
C LEU A 70 -3.46 0.64 6.87
N ILE A 71 -4.77 0.86 6.82
CA ILE A 71 -5.41 1.63 5.74
C ILE A 71 -5.76 3.02 6.27
N LEU A 72 -5.16 4.05 5.68
CA LEU A 72 -5.48 5.45 5.95
C LEU A 72 -6.54 5.93 4.95
N HIS A 73 -7.61 6.52 5.47
CA HIS A 73 -8.67 7.07 4.64
C HIS A 73 -8.35 8.55 4.34
N ASP A 74 -8.21 8.87 3.06
CA ASP A 74 -8.11 10.27 2.62
C ASP A 74 -9.52 10.86 2.60
N GLU A 75 -9.86 11.66 3.62
CA GLU A 75 -11.04 12.53 3.59
C GLU A 75 -10.64 13.78 2.81
N GLY A 76 -10.87 13.73 1.49
CA GLY A 76 -10.52 14.80 0.57
C GLY A 76 -11.18 16.15 0.85
#